data_AF-A0A7W1KSV1-F1
#
_entry.id   AF-A0A7W1KSV1-F1
#
_cell.length_a   1.000
_cell.length_b   1.000
_cell.length_c   1.000
_cell.angle_alpha   90.00
_cell.angle_beta   90.00
_cell.angle_gamma   90.00
#
_symmetry.space_group_name_H-M   'P 1'
#
loop_
_entity.id
_entity.type
_entity.pdbx_description
1 polymer ?
#
loop_
_entity_poly.entity_id
_entity_poly.type
_entity_poly.pdbx_seq_one_letter_code
_entity_poly.pdbx_strand_id
1 'polypeptide(L)'
;METRRKPQLSFAEGLIAEEVSDLWEDWMRPADQVLDDDQLLTTVYEALAQRRPKSRTRGRLGTPAEVVLRLLLLKHIRNWSYEVVEREVRANLVYRSFTRVGGGKVPDDTVMNKWALALGPEVIENIHKRVVAIAQEKKVVAGRRMRVDTTVVETNIHYPTDSSLLGDGVRVLTRAMKRIATIAGDAGAKLRDRSRSVKYRILEIGRAARSKGGIGKEKLQQGYRQLLAATSRVVGQAKRFSREIEAGVKTSADVFKQATLEGLRKELDIMVPRVRQVIEQARGRVLGGDIHVPEKLLSIFEPSTEIIRKGKASKPTEFGKLVKIQEAENQIITAYEVYEKRPSDSALLIPAIEAHEAQLGCVPRLVAGDAGFYSASNEKAAHEKGVKRVSIPNRNTKSDERKREQKKPWFRNGQKWRTGCEGRISVLKRRHGLNRCRDRGDRGMRRWVGFAVIADNLINIGRVLTRKSKPIIPATV
;
A
#
# COMPACT_ATOMS: atom_id res chain seq x y z
N MET A 1 14.70 19.78 -23.71
CA MET A 1 13.50 19.95 -22.88
C MET A 1 13.98 19.93 -21.44
N GLU A 2 14.30 21.08 -20.86
CA GLU A 2 14.90 21.14 -19.51
C GLU A 2 13.91 20.62 -18.46
N THR A 3 14.31 19.57 -17.75
CA THR A 3 13.83 19.27 -16.40
C THR A 3 14.07 20.51 -15.56
N ARG A 4 13.04 21.34 -15.37
CA ARG A 4 13.16 22.58 -14.60
C ARG A 4 13.49 22.25 -13.14
N ARG A 5 14.79 22.28 -12.82
CA ARG A 5 15.31 22.40 -11.45
C ARG A 5 14.96 23.79 -10.93
N LYS A 6 14.78 23.93 -9.62
CA LYS A 6 14.57 25.24 -8.98
C LYS A 6 15.76 26.15 -9.36
N PRO A 7 15.51 27.41 -9.76
CA PRO A 7 16.58 28.36 -10.02
C PRO A 7 17.45 28.56 -8.77
N GLN A 8 18.69 29.01 -8.99
CA GLN A 8 19.73 29.25 -7.98
C GLN A 8 19.16 29.89 -6.71
N LEU A 9 19.54 29.34 -5.54
CA LEU A 9 19.08 29.82 -4.23
C LEU A 9 19.29 31.33 -4.14
N SER A 10 18.30 32.07 -3.64
CA SER A 10 18.53 33.49 -3.32
C SER A 10 19.59 33.61 -2.23
N PHE A 11 20.27 34.76 -2.13
CA PHE A 11 21.31 35.00 -1.12
C PHE A 11 20.87 34.59 0.30
N ALA A 12 19.64 34.96 0.68
CA ALA A 12 19.05 34.58 1.97
C ALA A 12 18.78 33.07 2.08
N GLU A 13 18.41 32.39 1.00
CA GLU A 13 18.25 30.93 0.99
C GLU A 13 19.61 30.20 1.08
N GLY A 14 20.68 30.78 0.54
CA GLY A 14 22.05 30.26 0.65
C GLY A 14 22.57 30.28 2.09
N LEU A 15 22.37 31.40 2.79
CA LEU A 15 22.78 31.54 4.20
C LEU A 15 22.05 30.54 5.12
N ILE A 16 20.75 30.35 4.91
CA ILE A 16 19.95 29.35 5.64
C ILE A 16 20.41 27.92 5.28
N ALA A 17 20.80 27.67 4.03
CA ALA A 17 21.26 26.35 3.63
C ALA A 17 22.57 25.94 4.32
N GLU A 18 23.49 26.89 4.55
CA GLU A 18 24.75 26.64 5.28
C GLU A 18 24.49 26.30 6.75
N GLU A 19 23.72 27.12 7.47
CA GLU A 19 23.41 26.89 8.89
C GLU A 19 22.61 25.62 9.16
N VAL A 20 21.75 25.23 8.22
CA VAL A 20 20.88 24.06 8.38
C VAL A 20 21.63 22.77 8.00
N SER A 21 22.73 22.87 7.25
CA SER A 21 23.41 21.71 6.68
C SER A 21 23.88 20.72 7.76
N ASP A 22 24.31 21.22 8.92
CA ASP A 22 24.84 20.40 10.03
C ASP A 22 23.72 19.75 10.87
N LEU A 23 22.47 20.20 10.69
CA LEU A 23 21.29 19.62 11.32
C LEU A 23 20.69 18.44 10.53
N TRP A 24 21.24 18.15 9.34
CA TRP A 24 20.79 17.01 8.55
C TRP A 24 21.22 15.71 9.20
N GLU A 25 20.28 14.76 9.29
CA GLU A 25 20.65 13.39 9.70
C GLU A 25 21.67 12.79 8.73
N ASP A 26 22.56 11.94 9.24
CA ASP A 26 23.66 11.31 8.50
C ASP A 26 23.30 10.76 7.12
N TRP A 27 22.07 10.29 6.91
CA TRP A 27 21.63 9.69 5.65
C TRP A 27 21.06 10.70 4.65
N MET A 28 20.66 11.90 5.09
CA MET A 28 19.90 12.85 4.28
C MET A 28 20.75 13.44 3.16
N ARG A 29 22.02 13.82 3.42
CA ARG A 29 22.87 14.44 2.40
C ARG A 29 23.15 13.50 1.22
N PRO A 30 23.59 12.24 1.43
CA PRO A 30 23.78 11.35 0.30
C PRO A 30 22.46 10.92 -0.35
N ALA A 31 21.35 10.85 0.41
CA ALA A 31 20.04 10.59 -0.18
C ALA A 31 19.57 11.75 -1.08
N ASP A 32 19.81 13.00 -0.70
CA ASP A 32 19.50 14.16 -1.53
C ASP A 32 20.28 14.13 -2.86
N GLN A 33 21.56 13.76 -2.82
CA GLN A 33 22.36 13.54 -4.04
C GLN A 33 21.81 12.43 -4.93
N VAL A 34 21.20 11.39 -4.36
CA VAL A 34 20.53 10.32 -5.13
C VAL A 34 19.25 10.86 -5.77
N LEU A 35 18.53 11.77 -5.09
CA LEU A 35 17.29 12.38 -5.57
C LEU A 35 17.51 13.52 -6.58
N ASP A 36 18.76 13.92 -6.81
CA ASP A 36 19.17 14.85 -7.88
C ASP A 36 19.43 14.14 -9.23
N ASP A 37 19.21 12.82 -9.31
CA ASP A 37 19.33 12.05 -10.54
C ASP A 37 18.30 12.51 -11.61
N ASP A 38 18.79 12.86 -12.79
CA ASP A 38 17.96 13.41 -13.86
C ASP A 38 16.90 12.43 -14.37
N GLN A 39 17.19 11.12 -14.37
CA GLN A 39 16.24 10.12 -14.81
C GLN A 39 15.08 9.99 -13.82
N LEU A 40 15.33 10.06 -12.51
CA LEU A 40 14.29 10.14 -11.49
C LEU A 40 13.41 11.37 -11.68
N LEU A 41 14.02 12.55 -11.82
CA LEU A 41 13.29 13.81 -11.97
C LEU A 41 12.47 13.85 -13.26
N THR A 42 13.02 13.33 -14.37
CA THR A 42 12.32 13.20 -15.65
C THR A 42 11.12 12.29 -15.55
N THR A 43 11.27 11.12 -14.93
CA THR A 43 10.18 10.15 -14.72
C THR A 43 8.99 10.79 -13.97
N VAL A 44 9.28 11.55 -12.92
CA VAL A 44 8.26 12.27 -12.15
C VAL A 44 7.64 13.40 -12.97
N TYR A 45 8.45 14.18 -13.67
CA TYR A 45 7.97 15.27 -14.52
C TYR A 45 7.00 14.78 -15.60
N GLU A 46 7.34 13.69 -16.30
CA GLU A 46 6.51 13.11 -17.35
C GLU A 46 5.15 12.64 -16.81
N ALA A 47 5.15 11.97 -15.66
CA ALA A 47 3.91 11.55 -14.99
C ALA A 47 3.03 12.74 -14.62
N LEU A 48 3.62 13.81 -14.08
CA LEU A 48 2.89 15.04 -13.73
C LEU A 48 2.36 15.76 -14.98
N ALA A 49 3.11 15.75 -16.07
CA ALA A 49 2.72 16.37 -17.34
C ALA A 49 1.53 15.66 -18.02
N GLN A 50 1.27 14.40 -17.71
CA GLN A 50 0.13 13.65 -18.26
C GLN A 50 -1.18 13.86 -17.51
N ARG A 51 -1.17 14.63 -16.40
CA ARG A 51 -2.34 14.80 -15.54
C ARG A 51 -3.56 15.42 -16.26
N ARG A 52 -3.34 16.26 -17.27
CA ARG A 52 -4.36 16.90 -18.12
C ARG A 52 -3.82 17.07 -19.55
N PRO A 53 -4.68 17.06 -20.58
CA PRO A 53 -4.24 17.10 -21.99
C PRO A 53 -3.31 18.26 -22.35
N LYS A 54 -3.43 19.42 -21.69
CA LYS A 54 -2.62 20.62 -21.96
C LYS A 54 -1.69 21.02 -20.82
N SER A 55 -1.36 20.12 -19.88
CA SER A 55 -0.50 20.45 -18.74
C SER A 55 0.88 21.00 -19.11
N ARG A 56 1.38 20.65 -20.31
CA ARG A 56 2.70 21.11 -20.80
C ARG A 56 2.66 22.52 -21.40
N THR A 57 1.51 22.98 -21.86
CA THR A 57 1.42 24.16 -22.74
C THR A 57 0.48 25.24 -22.23
N ARG A 58 -0.44 24.94 -21.30
CA ARG A 58 -1.42 25.90 -20.78
C ARG A 58 -1.59 25.81 -19.27
N GLY A 59 -1.87 26.97 -18.67
CA GLY A 59 -2.18 27.12 -17.25
C GLY A 59 -0.98 27.53 -16.41
N ARG A 60 -1.17 27.58 -15.09
CA ARG A 60 -0.10 27.87 -14.13
C ARG A 60 0.96 26.77 -14.17
N LEU A 61 2.23 27.18 -14.17
CA LEU A 61 3.36 26.26 -14.08
C LEU A 61 3.23 25.38 -12.82
N GLY A 62 3.44 24.08 -13.01
CA GLY A 62 3.41 23.10 -11.93
C GLY A 62 4.59 23.23 -10.97
N THR A 63 4.45 22.64 -9.79
CA THR A 63 5.56 22.51 -8.83
C THR A 63 6.68 21.64 -9.43
N PRO A 64 7.97 22.00 -9.24
CA PRO A 64 9.09 21.21 -9.75
C PRO A 64 9.04 19.75 -9.33
N ALA A 65 9.44 18.84 -10.23
CA ALA A 65 9.41 17.40 -10.01
C ALA A 65 10.23 16.98 -8.78
N GLU A 66 11.35 17.65 -8.53
CA GLU A 66 12.21 17.41 -7.37
C GLU A 66 11.48 17.65 -6.04
N VAL A 67 10.69 18.73 -5.96
CA VAL A 67 9.92 19.09 -4.76
C VAL A 67 8.81 18.07 -4.55
N VAL A 68 8.11 17.69 -5.62
CA VAL A 68 7.03 16.69 -5.55
C VAL A 68 7.58 15.35 -5.06
N LEU A 69 8.66 14.86 -5.68
CA LEU A 69 9.27 13.58 -5.31
C LEU A 69 9.72 13.58 -3.84
N ARG A 70 10.42 14.62 -3.40
CA ARG A 70 10.94 14.72 -2.04
C ARG A 70 9.85 14.84 -0.98
N LEU A 71 8.78 15.60 -1.23
CA LEU A 71 7.64 15.70 -0.30
C LEU A 71 6.92 14.36 -0.15
N LEU A 72 6.67 13.66 -1.27
CA LEU A 72 6.02 12.35 -1.25
C LEU A 72 6.89 11.30 -0.56
N LEU A 73 8.21 11.32 -0.77
CA LEU A 73 9.12 10.42 -0.08
C LEU A 73 9.25 10.76 1.41
N LEU A 74 9.36 12.04 1.78
CA LEU A 74 9.45 12.47 3.18
C LEU A 74 8.25 11.98 4.00
N LYS A 75 7.04 12.02 3.41
CA LYS A 75 5.84 11.41 4.00
C LYS A 75 6.06 9.95 4.40
N HIS A 76 6.69 9.14 3.55
CA HIS A 76 6.91 7.72 3.78
C HIS A 76 8.18 7.44 4.60
N ILE A 77 9.18 8.31 4.56
CA ILE A 77 10.37 8.27 5.44
C ILE A 77 9.95 8.41 6.90
N ARG A 78 8.97 9.28 7.18
CA ARG A 78 8.49 9.60 8.53
C ARG A 78 7.14 8.99 8.91
N ASN A 79 6.46 8.33 7.96
CA ASN A 79 5.11 7.77 8.10
C ASN A 79 4.05 8.79 8.55
N TRP A 80 4.05 9.95 7.90
CA TRP A 80 3.13 11.06 8.15
C TRP A 80 1.86 11.02 7.28
N SER A 81 0.82 11.76 7.71
CA SER A 81 -0.27 12.17 6.82
C SER A 81 0.20 13.36 5.96
N TYR A 82 -0.54 13.69 4.89
CA TYR A 82 -0.23 14.87 4.09
C TYR A 82 -0.34 16.17 4.89
N GLU A 83 -1.30 16.28 5.81
CA GLU A 83 -1.48 17.44 6.70
C GLU A 83 -0.26 17.60 7.63
N VAL A 84 0.27 16.49 8.16
CA VAL A 84 1.47 16.52 8.99
C VAL A 84 2.68 16.92 8.14
N VAL A 85 2.84 16.40 6.92
CA VAL A 85 3.94 16.82 6.02
C VAL A 85 3.87 18.32 5.76
N GLU A 86 2.69 18.86 5.45
CA GLU A 86 2.49 20.30 5.25
C GLU A 86 2.94 21.11 6.48
N ARG A 87 2.48 20.70 7.68
CA ARG A 87 2.82 21.36 8.94
C ARG A 87 4.32 21.31 9.24
N GLU A 88 4.92 20.11 9.16
CA GLU A 88 6.33 19.90 9.50
C GLU A 88 7.26 20.61 8.52
N VAL A 89 6.97 20.57 7.21
CA VAL A 89 7.75 21.28 6.20
C VAL A 89 7.55 22.80 6.31
N ARG A 90 6.40 23.28 6.80
CA ARG A 90 6.23 24.73 7.05
C ARG A 90 7.16 25.24 8.15
N ALA A 91 7.32 24.48 9.22
CA ALA A 91 8.05 24.92 10.41
C ALA A 91 9.55 24.53 10.42
N ASN A 92 9.94 23.45 9.75
CA ASN A 92 11.28 22.88 9.91
C ASN A 92 12.19 23.18 8.71
N LEU A 93 13.23 24.01 8.94
CA LEU A 93 14.18 24.41 7.90
C LEU A 93 14.94 23.24 7.27
N VAL A 94 15.27 22.18 8.02
CA VAL A 94 15.90 20.95 7.49
C VAL A 94 15.00 20.31 6.44
N TYR A 95 13.69 20.20 6.72
CA TYR A 95 12.75 19.62 5.76
C TYR A 95 12.47 20.53 4.58
N ARG A 96 12.46 21.85 4.76
CA ARG A 96 12.36 22.81 3.64
C ARG A 96 13.53 22.71 2.68
N SER A 97 14.74 22.57 3.24
CA SER A 97 15.96 22.38 2.47
C SER A 97 15.96 21.02 1.76
N PHE A 98 15.71 19.93 2.48
CA PHE A 98 15.65 18.57 1.93
C PHE A 98 14.58 18.42 0.84
N THR A 99 13.44 19.09 0.98
CA THR A 99 12.34 19.04 0.00
C THR A 99 12.47 20.05 -1.13
N ARG A 100 13.52 20.86 -1.15
CA ARG A 100 13.76 21.94 -2.14
C ARG A 100 12.64 22.99 -2.19
N VAL A 101 11.76 23.04 -1.18
CA VAL A 101 10.77 24.12 -1.04
C VAL A 101 11.48 25.45 -0.78
N GLY A 102 12.59 25.43 -0.02
CA GLY A 102 13.37 26.63 0.32
C GLY A 102 12.51 27.67 1.04
N GLY A 103 12.56 28.95 0.65
CA GLY A 103 11.70 30.03 1.15
C GLY A 103 10.29 30.06 0.57
N GLY A 104 9.96 29.20 -0.40
CA GLY A 104 8.68 29.22 -1.11
C GLY A 104 7.48 28.77 -0.27
N LYS A 105 6.26 29.02 -0.76
CA LYS A 105 5.03 28.53 -0.11
C LYS A 105 4.99 26.99 -0.15
N VAL A 106 4.80 26.36 1.01
CA VAL A 106 4.61 24.91 1.11
C VAL A 106 3.30 24.52 0.43
N PRO A 107 3.29 23.50 -0.45
CA PRO A 107 2.07 23.00 -1.05
C PRO A 107 1.08 22.43 -0.02
N ASP A 108 -0.22 22.65 -0.24
CA ASP A 108 -1.27 22.14 0.64
C ASP A 108 -1.38 20.60 0.56
N ASP A 109 -1.83 19.98 1.65
CA ASP A 109 -2.04 18.54 1.80
C ASP A 109 -2.83 17.90 0.64
N THR A 110 -3.91 18.55 0.21
CA THR A 110 -4.77 18.07 -0.89
C THR A 110 -4.07 18.11 -2.24
N VAL A 111 -3.10 19.02 -2.42
CA VAL A 111 -2.29 19.11 -3.63
C VAL A 111 -1.29 17.97 -3.67
N MET A 112 -0.62 17.69 -2.55
CA MET A 112 0.30 16.55 -2.42
C MET A 112 -0.42 15.21 -2.66
N ASN A 113 -1.63 15.04 -2.14
CA ASN A 113 -2.44 13.86 -2.42
C ASN A 113 -2.73 13.68 -3.92
N LYS A 114 -3.07 14.78 -4.62
CA LYS A 114 -3.29 14.74 -6.08
C LYS A 114 -2.02 14.38 -6.86
N TRP A 115 -0.84 14.77 -6.39
CA TRP A 115 0.43 14.33 -7.00
C TRP A 115 0.66 12.84 -6.80
N ALA A 116 0.48 12.32 -5.59
CA ALA A 116 0.60 10.88 -5.36
C ALA A 116 -0.34 10.07 -6.26
N LEU A 117 -1.56 10.56 -6.52
CA LEU A 117 -2.47 9.92 -7.48
C LEU A 117 -1.97 9.98 -8.93
N ALA A 118 -1.26 11.05 -9.32
CA ALA A 118 -0.66 11.17 -10.65
C ALA A 118 0.55 10.25 -10.83
N LEU A 119 1.30 9.99 -9.75
CA LEU A 119 2.38 9.00 -9.75
C LEU A 119 1.78 7.59 -9.57
N GLY A 120 1.38 6.98 -10.69
CA GLY A 120 0.84 5.62 -10.72
C GLY A 120 1.85 4.55 -10.28
N PRO A 121 1.40 3.32 -9.95
CA PRO A 121 2.28 2.20 -9.58
C PRO A 121 3.45 1.98 -10.53
N GLU A 122 3.22 2.15 -11.83
CA GLU A 122 4.22 1.96 -12.89
C GLU A 122 5.34 3.01 -12.78
N VAL A 123 4.98 4.26 -12.47
CA VAL A 123 5.93 5.37 -12.24
C VAL A 123 6.76 5.09 -10.98
N ILE A 124 6.11 4.62 -9.91
CA ILE A 124 6.80 4.29 -8.65
C ILE A 124 7.76 3.11 -8.84
N GLU A 125 7.36 2.09 -9.60
CA GLU A 125 8.24 0.97 -9.93
C GLU A 125 9.47 1.44 -10.70
N ASN A 126 9.31 2.32 -11.70
CA ASN A 126 10.44 2.88 -12.45
C ASN A 126 11.38 3.71 -11.56
N ILE A 127 10.83 4.52 -10.65
CA ILE A 127 11.62 5.25 -9.64
C ILE A 127 12.41 4.26 -8.76
N HIS A 128 11.78 3.19 -8.29
CA HIS A 128 12.44 2.17 -7.48
C HIS A 128 13.57 1.47 -8.24
N LYS A 129 13.32 1.04 -9.49
CA LYS A 129 14.35 0.43 -10.36
C LYS A 129 15.56 1.35 -10.53
N ARG A 130 15.34 2.65 -10.76
CA ARG A 130 16.44 3.62 -10.89
C ARG A 130 17.18 3.83 -9.57
N VAL A 131 16.48 3.90 -8.43
CA VAL A 131 17.13 4.00 -7.11
C VAL A 131 18.03 2.79 -6.82
N VAL A 132 17.59 1.58 -7.21
CA VAL A 132 18.42 0.37 -7.07
C VAL A 132 19.61 0.39 -8.04
N ALA A 133 19.44 0.88 -9.28
CA ALA A 133 20.55 1.06 -10.21
C ALA A 133 21.61 2.04 -9.67
N ILE A 134 21.20 3.18 -9.10
CA ILE A 134 22.12 4.13 -8.45
C ILE A 134 22.85 3.48 -7.27
N ALA A 135 22.15 2.62 -6.50
CA ALA A 135 22.80 1.87 -5.43
C ALA A 135 23.89 0.91 -5.96
N GLN A 136 23.68 0.30 -7.13
CA GLN A 136 24.67 -0.54 -7.78
C GLN A 136 25.85 0.28 -8.31
N GLU A 137 25.59 1.39 -9.01
CA GLU A 137 26.59 2.34 -9.52
C GLU A 137 27.50 2.85 -8.39
N LYS A 138 26.91 3.23 -7.25
CA LYS A 138 27.66 3.68 -6.05
C LYS A 138 28.25 2.54 -5.21
N LYS A 139 28.23 1.30 -5.73
CA LYS A 139 28.75 0.08 -5.09
C LYS A 139 28.16 -0.16 -3.69
N VAL A 140 26.92 0.25 -3.46
CA VAL A 140 26.18 0.01 -2.21
C VAL A 140 25.62 -1.40 -2.21
N VAL A 141 25.21 -1.93 -3.36
CA VAL A 141 24.76 -3.32 -3.53
C VAL A 141 25.56 -4.01 -4.62
N ALA A 142 25.92 -5.27 -4.40
CA ALA A 142 26.70 -6.06 -5.36
C ALA A 142 25.87 -7.17 -6.01
N GLY A 143 24.74 -7.55 -5.42
CA GLY A 143 23.83 -8.55 -5.97
C GLY A 143 24.27 -9.99 -5.77
N ARG A 144 25.28 -10.25 -4.92
CA ARG A 144 25.82 -11.60 -4.69
C ARG A 144 24.97 -12.40 -3.72
N ARG A 145 24.13 -11.74 -2.92
CA ARG A 145 23.24 -12.34 -1.95
C ARG A 145 21.83 -11.83 -2.16
N MET A 146 20.85 -12.71 -2.03
CA MET A 146 19.43 -12.38 -2.08
C MET A 146 18.73 -13.08 -0.92
N ARG A 147 17.88 -12.35 -0.19
CA ARG A 147 16.89 -12.93 0.70
C ARG A 147 15.49 -12.51 0.28
N VAL A 148 14.55 -13.44 0.42
CA VAL A 148 13.14 -13.22 0.09
C VAL A 148 12.28 -13.53 1.29
N ASP A 149 11.29 -12.67 1.53
CA ASP A 149 10.29 -12.87 2.57
C ASP A 149 8.94 -12.29 2.13
N THR A 150 7.86 -12.82 2.69
CA THR A 150 6.51 -12.34 2.44
C THR A 150 5.90 -11.74 3.70
N THR A 151 5.24 -10.61 3.56
CA THR A 151 4.56 -9.91 4.65
C THR A 151 3.15 -9.53 4.23
N VAL A 152 2.31 -9.16 5.21
CA VAL A 152 0.97 -8.65 4.94
C VAL A 152 0.96 -7.16 5.22
N VAL A 153 0.45 -6.40 4.26
CA VAL A 153 0.11 -4.97 4.44
C VAL A 153 -1.40 -4.88 4.56
N GLU A 154 -1.88 -4.39 5.71
CA GLU A 154 -3.32 -4.31 5.95
C GLU A 154 -3.98 -3.25 5.09
N THR A 155 -5.19 -3.51 4.62
CA THR A 155 -6.04 -2.45 4.09
C THR A 155 -6.58 -1.60 5.24
N ASN A 156 -6.87 -0.32 4.97
CA ASN A 156 -7.44 0.56 5.98
C ASN A 156 -8.94 0.32 6.17
N ILE A 157 -9.27 -0.84 6.75
CA ILE A 157 -10.62 -1.23 7.10
C ILE A 157 -10.76 -1.40 8.63
N HIS A 158 -11.98 -1.25 9.13
CA HIS A 158 -12.31 -1.71 10.47
C HIS A 158 -12.47 -3.24 10.47
N TYR A 159 -12.57 -3.84 11.65
CA TYR A 159 -12.75 -5.28 11.76
C TYR A 159 -14.04 -5.72 11.01
N PRO A 160 -13.96 -6.71 10.09
CA PRO A 160 -15.03 -6.97 9.13
C PRO A 160 -16.08 -7.95 9.70
N THR A 161 -17.15 -7.43 10.29
CA THR A 161 -18.34 -8.22 10.66
C THR A 161 -19.46 -8.02 9.64
N ASP A 162 -20.25 -9.05 9.35
CA ASP A 162 -21.36 -8.94 8.40
C ASP A 162 -22.34 -7.82 8.79
N SER A 163 -22.64 -7.67 10.09
CA SER A 163 -23.51 -6.59 10.57
C SER A 163 -22.92 -5.20 10.34
N SER A 164 -21.61 -5.01 10.52
CA SER A 164 -20.94 -3.74 10.21
C SER A 164 -20.95 -3.44 8.70
N LEU A 165 -20.73 -4.44 7.85
CA LEU A 165 -20.74 -4.30 6.39
C LEU A 165 -22.14 -3.96 5.85
N LEU A 166 -23.18 -4.60 6.38
CA LEU A 166 -24.58 -4.26 6.05
C LEU A 166 -24.91 -2.81 6.49
N GLY A 167 -24.42 -2.40 7.66
CA GLY A 167 -24.56 -1.04 8.16
C GLY A 167 -23.89 0.00 7.25
N ASP A 168 -22.67 -0.26 6.81
CA ASP A 168 -21.96 0.59 5.86
C ASP A 168 -22.66 0.65 4.50
N GLY A 169 -23.18 -0.49 4.03
CA GLY A 169 -23.97 -0.57 2.80
C GLY A 169 -25.19 0.34 2.86
N VAL A 170 -25.98 0.22 3.93
CA VAL A 170 -27.16 1.07 4.15
C VAL A 170 -26.77 2.55 4.23
N ARG A 171 -25.69 2.87 4.95
CA ARG A 171 -25.22 4.25 5.12
C ARG A 171 -24.84 4.90 3.79
N VAL A 172 -24.09 4.21 2.94
CA VAL A 172 -23.64 4.72 1.64
C VAL A 172 -24.81 4.87 0.68
N LEU A 173 -25.63 3.82 0.51
CA LEU A 173 -26.78 3.86 -0.39
C LEU A 173 -27.77 4.95 0.01
N THR A 174 -28.07 5.08 1.31
CA THR A 174 -28.98 6.12 1.81
C THR A 174 -28.41 7.52 1.58
N ARG A 175 -27.11 7.73 1.81
CA ARG A 175 -26.46 9.03 1.57
C ARG A 175 -26.53 9.43 0.10
N ALA A 176 -26.23 8.51 -0.82
CA ALA A 176 -26.32 8.75 -2.25
C ALA A 176 -27.77 9.08 -2.65
N MET A 177 -28.76 8.29 -2.19
CA MET A 177 -30.18 8.56 -2.45
C MET A 177 -30.67 9.89 -1.88
N LYS A 178 -30.18 10.35 -0.72
CA LYS A 178 -30.50 11.69 -0.18
C LYS A 178 -30.01 12.80 -1.10
N ARG A 179 -28.78 12.68 -1.60
CA ARG A 179 -28.21 13.65 -2.55
C ARG A 179 -28.99 13.66 -3.87
N ILE A 180 -29.37 12.48 -4.36
CA ILE A 180 -30.23 12.34 -5.54
C ILE A 180 -31.58 13.06 -5.32
N ALA A 181 -32.25 12.79 -4.19
CA ALA A 181 -33.52 13.44 -3.87
C ALA A 181 -33.41 14.96 -3.74
N THR A 182 -32.27 15.47 -3.23
CA THR A 182 -32.01 16.92 -3.15
C THR A 182 -31.90 17.56 -4.53
N ILE A 183 -31.35 16.84 -5.51
CA ILE A 183 -31.17 17.37 -6.88
C ILE A 183 -32.44 17.20 -7.72
N ALA A 184 -33.08 16.02 -7.66
CA ALA A 184 -34.23 15.67 -8.50
C ALA A 184 -35.59 16.12 -7.90
N GLY A 185 -35.61 16.64 -6.67
CA GLY A 185 -36.84 17.05 -5.99
C GLY A 185 -37.82 15.89 -5.76
N ASP A 186 -39.11 16.18 -5.92
CA ASP A 186 -40.22 15.24 -5.71
C ASP A 186 -40.44 14.23 -6.86
N ALA A 187 -39.61 14.27 -7.90
CA ALA A 187 -39.76 13.39 -9.05
C ALA A 187 -39.50 11.92 -8.70
N GLY A 188 -40.36 11.01 -9.15
CA GLY A 188 -40.19 9.56 -8.99
C GLY A 188 -40.37 9.04 -7.55
N ALA A 189 -39.64 7.99 -7.18
CA ALA A 189 -39.77 7.36 -5.87
C ALA A 189 -39.29 8.26 -4.72
N LYS A 190 -40.07 8.28 -3.64
CA LYS A 190 -39.66 8.90 -2.36
C LYS A 190 -38.69 8.01 -1.60
N LEU A 191 -37.67 8.63 -1.00
CA LEU A 191 -36.70 7.95 -0.14
C LEU A 191 -37.35 7.59 1.20
N ARG A 192 -37.16 6.35 1.65
CA ARG A 192 -37.53 5.92 3.01
C ARG A 192 -36.26 5.56 3.76
N ASP A 193 -35.81 6.47 4.63
CA ASP A 193 -34.60 6.27 5.41
C ASP A 193 -34.81 5.18 6.47
N ARG A 194 -33.98 4.12 6.40
CA ARG A 194 -33.98 3.00 7.35
C ARG A 194 -32.73 2.95 8.23
N SER A 195 -31.87 3.97 8.16
CA SER A 195 -30.58 4.03 8.85
C SER A 195 -30.73 3.87 10.36
N ARG A 196 -31.75 4.51 10.96
CA ARG A 196 -32.04 4.40 12.40
C ARG A 196 -32.36 2.96 12.81
N SER A 197 -33.26 2.29 12.07
CA SER A 197 -33.64 0.90 12.34
C SER A 197 -32.43 -0.04 12.20
N VAL A 198 -31.64 0.12 11.14
CA VAL A 198 -30.43 -0.67 10.89
C VAL A 198 -29.41 -0.48 12.01
N LYS A 199 -29.17 0.77 12.47
CA LYS A 199 -28.28 1.07 13.59
C LYS A 199 -28.69 0.32 14.86
N TYR A 200 -29.99 0.31 15.19
CA TYR A 200 -30.49 -0.44 16.34
C TYR A 200 -30.26 -1.95 16.20
N ARG A 201 -30.55 -2.54 15.03
CA ARG A 201 -30.33 -3.98 14.80
C ARG A 201 -28.85 -4.37 14.91
N ILE A 202 -27.93 -3.54 14.45
CA ILE A 202 -26.49 -3.76 14.60
C ILE A 202 -26.09 -3.78 16.08
N LEU A 203 -26.61 -2.86 16.89
CA LEU A 203 -26.36 -2.83 18.34
C LEU A 203 -26.92 -4.06 19.06
N GLU A 204 -28.13 -4.49 18.69
CA GLU A 204 -28.74 -5.72 19.22
C GLU A 204 -27.90 -6.96 18.89
N ILE A 205 -27.46 -7.09 17.63
CA ILE A 205 -26.55 -8.16 17.19
C ILE A 205 -25.24 -8.14 17.98
N GLY A 206 -24.64 -6.96 18.18
CA GLY A 206 -23.41 -6.81 18.97
C GLY A 206 -23.59 -7.20 20.45
N ARG A 207 -24.77 -6.95 21.03
CA ARG A 207 -25.11 -7.41 22.39
C ARG A 207 -25.30 -8.92 22.42
N ALA A 208 -26.10 -9.48 21.52
CA ALA A 208 -26.37 -10.91 21.44
C ALA A 208 -25.10 -11.75 21.18
N ALA A 209 -24.17 -11.24 20.36
CA ALA A 209 -22.91 -11.92 20.07
C ALA A 209 -21.98 -12.09 21.28
N ARG A 210 -22.19 -11.32 22.36
CA ARG A 210 -21.42 -11.44 23.61
C ARG A 210 -22.02 -12.46 24.59
N SER A 211 -23.27 -12.85 24.40
CA SER A 211 -23.95 -13.83 25.25
C SER A 211 -23.59 -15.26 24.83
N LYS A 212 -23.14 -16.09 25.78
CA LYS A 212 -22.85 -17.52 25.54
C LYS A 212 -24.14 -18.34 25.70
N GLY A 213 -24.36 -19.33 24.84
CA GLY A 213 -25.48 -20.30 24.93
C GLY A 213 -26.50 -20.24 23.78
N GLY A 214 -27.46 -21.18 23.79
CA GLY A 214 -28.47 -21.36 22.73
C GLY A 214 -29.40 -20.15 22.53
N ILE A 215 -29.87 -19.55 23.62
CA ILE A 215 -30.72 -18.34 23.61
C ILE A 215 -29.99 -17.16 22.91
N GLY A 216 -28.67 -17.06 23.08
CA GLY A 216 -27.86 -16.04 22.40
C GLY A 216 -27.81 -16.24 20.89
N LYS A 217 -27.71 -17.51 20.44
CA LYS A 217 -27.71 -17.88 19.02
C LYS A 217 -29.04 -17.58 18.34
N GLU A 218 -30.17 -17.85 19.00
CA GLU A 218 -31.50 -17.54 18.47
C GLU A 218 -31.74 -16.03 18.35
N LYS A 219 -31.42 -15.25 19.40
CA LYS A 219 -31.49 -13.79 19.37
C LYS A 219 -30.59 -13.20 18.27
N LEU A 220 -29.41 -13.77 18.07
CA LEU A 220 -28.51 -13.40 16.99
C LEU A 220 -29.15 -13.64 15.62
N GLN A 221 -29.68 -14.84 15.38
CA GLN A 221 -30.35 -15.17 14.11
C GLN A 221 -31.56 -14.26 13.85
N GLN A 222 -32.38 -13.99 14.86
CA GLN A 222 -33.52 -13.09 14.74
C GLN A 222 -33.09 -11.66 14.37
N GLY A 223 -32.05 -11.13 15.05
CA GLY A 223 -31.47 -9.83 14.73
C GLY A 223 -30.96 -9.77 13.30
N TYR A 224 -30.28 -10.82 12.82
CA TYR A 224 -29.83 -10.90 11.43
C TYR A 224 -30.99 -10.98 10.44
N ARG A 225 -32.06 -11.74 10.69
CA ARG A 225 -33.26 -11.77 9.81
C ARG A 225 -33.83 -10.36 9.61
N GLN A 226 -33.98 -9.61 10.69
CA GLN A 226 -34.49 -8.24 10.66
C GLN A 226 -33.54 -7.27 9.94
N LEU A 227 -32.23 -7.38 10.20
CA LEU A 227 -31.20 -6.57 9.55
C LEU A 227 -31.15 -6.85 8.03
N LEU A 228 -31.18 -8.12 7.62
CA LEU A 228 -31.20 -8.53 6.22
C LEU A 228 -32.46 -8.00 5.53
N ALA A 229 -33.64 -8.13 6.15
CA ALA A 229 -34.89 -7.61 5.60
C ALA A 229 -34.88 -6.08 5.45
N ALA A 230 -34.31 -5.34 6.41
CA ALA A 230 -34.16 -3.89 6.31
C ALA A 230 -33.19 -3.50 5.18
N THR A 231 -32.04 -4.19 5.10
CA THR A 231 -31.00 -3.91 4.10
C THR A 231 -31.47 -4.24 2.69
N SER A 232 -32.16 -5.36 2.48
CA SER A 232 -32.76 -5.73 1.19
C SER A 232 -33.75 -4.69 0.67
N ARG A 233 -34.55 -4.07 1.56
CA ARG A 233 -35.45 -2.97 1.16
C ARG A 233 -34.69 -1.72 0.72
N VAL A 234 -33.58 -1.39 1.39
CA VAL A 234 -32.70 -0.27 0.99
C VAL A 234 -32.07 -0.55 -0.37
N VAL A 235 -31.58 -1.77 -0.60
CA VAL A 235 -31.05 -2.20 -1.90
C VAL A 235 -32.11 -2.11 -3.00
N GLY A 236 -33.35 -2.54 -2.73
CA GLY A 236 -34.46 -2.41 -3.67
C GLY A 236 -34.75 -0.95 -4.03
N GLN A 237 -34.76 -0.06 -3.03
CA GLN A 237 -34.94 1.37 -3.26
C GLN A 237 -33.79 2.00 -4.05
N ALA A 238 -32.54 1.63 -3.76
CA ALA A 238 -31.36 2.08 -4.50
C ALA A 238 -31.41 1.66 -5.98
N LYS A 239 -31.79 0.42 -6.27
CA LYS A 239 -32.02 -0.05 -7.65
C LYS A 239 -33.08 0.77 -8.38
N ARG A 240 -34.19 1.09 -7.69
CA ARG A 240 -35.26 1.92 -8.26
C ARG A 240 -34.77 3.34 -8.56
N PHE A 241 -34.03 3.97 -7.65
CA PHE A 241 -33.44 5.29 -7.86
C PHE A 241 -32.48 5.29 -9.06
N SER A 242 -31.62 4.27 -9.19
CA SER A 242 -30.72 4.15 -10.35
C SER A 242 -31.49 4.07 -11.67
N ARG A 243 -32.52 3.22 -11.75
CA ARG A 243 -33.39 3.10 -12.94
C ARG A 243 -34.16 4.38 -13.25
N GLU A 244 -34.64 5.09 -12.25
CA GLU A 244 -35.37 6.34 -12.45
C GLU A 244 -34.46 7.48 -12.97
N ILE A 245 -33.17 7.48 -12.62
CA ILE A 245 -32.19 8.39 -13.24
C ILE A 245 -31.94 7.97 -14.70
N GLU A 246 -31.79 6.66 -14.96
CA GLU A 246 -31.60 6.13 -16.31
C GLU A 246 -32.76 6.44 -17.25
N ALA A 247 -33.99 6.27 -16.78
CA ALA A 247 -35.22 6.52 -17.53
C ALA A 247 -35.56 8.03 -17.64
N GLY A 248 -34.74 8.93 -17.12
CA GLY A 248 -34.98 10.38 -17.16
C GLY A 248 -36.05 10.89 -16.19
N VAL A 249 -36.62 10.04 -15.34
CA VAL A 249 -37.63 10.42 -14.33
C VAL A 249 -36.99 11.31 -13.26
N LYS A 250 -35.80 10.95 -12.77
CA LYS A 250 -35.00 11.76 -11.84
C LYS A 250 -33.92 12.49 -12.63
N THR A 251 -34.26 13.66 -13.15
CA THR A 251 -33.37 14.49 -13.99
C THR A 251 -33.24 15.91 -13.41
N SER A 252 -32.26 16.67 -13.90
CA SER A 252 -32.10 18.09 -13.63
C SER A 252 -31.82 18.84 -14.94
N ALA A 253 -32.42 20.02 -15.13
CA ALA A 253 -32.15 20.88 -16.28
C ALA A 253 -30.73 21.48 -16.26
N ASP A 254 -30.10 21.54 -15.08
CA ASP A 254 -28.74 22.03 -14.90
C ASP A 254 -27.73 20.92 -15.24
N VAL A 255 -26.85 21.19 -16.21
CA VAL A 255 -25.86 20.25 -16.73
C VAL A 255 -24.92 19.72 -15.65
N PHE A 256 -24.48 20.56 -14.71
CA PHE A 256 -23.59 20.14 -13.62
C PHE A 256 -24.32 19.27 -12.60
N LYS A 257 -25.58 19.60 -12.30
CA LYS A 257 -26.44 18.78 -11.43
C LYS A 257 -26.78 17.44 -12.09
N GLN A 258 -27.01 17.43 -13.40
CA GLN A 258 -27.24 16.20 -14.17
C GLN A 258 -26.02 15.30 -14.17
N ALA A 259 -24.82 15.83 -14.42
CA ALA A 259 -23.57 15.08 -14.30
C ALA A 259 -23.36 14.53 -12.87
N THR A 260 -23.76 15.30 -11.85
CA THR A 260 -23.72 14.84 -10.44
C THR A 260 -24.69 13.69 -10.19
N LEU A 261 -25.91 13.73 -10.75
CA LEU A 261 -26.89 12.64 -10.69
C LEU A 261 -26.35 11.36 -11.33
N GLU A 262 -25.76 11.46 -12.52
CA GLU A 262 -25.13 10.32 -13.20
C GLU A 262 -23.96 9.74 -12.38
N GLY A 263 -23.18 10.61 -11.74
CA GLY A 263 -22.13 10.18 -10.80
C GLY A 263 -22.69 9.40 -9.60
N LEU A 264 -23.79 9.88 -9.01
CA LEU A 264 -24.48 9.21 -7.90
C LEU A 264 -25.14 7.90 -8.34
N ARG A 265 -25.70 7.84 -9.55
CA ARG A 265 -26.20 6.61 -10.17
C ARG A 265 -25.09 5.56 -10.27
N LYS A 266 -23.93 5.93 -10.82
CA LYS A 266 -22.76 5.05 -10.90
C LYS A 266 -22.31 4.56 -9.51
N GLU A 267 -22.35 5.42 -8.48
CA GLU A 267 -22.07 5.01 -7.11
C GLU A 267 -23.07 3.94 -6.61
N LEU A 268 -24.38 4.12 -6.86
CA LEU A 268 -25.40 3.12 -6.53
C LEU A 268 -25.17 1.80 -7.27
N ASP A 269 -24.88 1.86 -8.57
CA ASP A 269 -24.68 0.68 -9.42
C ASP A 269 -23.44 -0.13 -9.01
N ILE A 270 -22.40 0.52 -8.47
CA ILE A 270 -21.23 -0.15 -7.90
C ILE A 270 -21.53 -0.75 -6.52
N MET A 271 -22.24 -0.02 -5.66
CA MET A 271 -22.44 -0.42 -4.26
C MET A 271 -23.55 -1.46 -4.09
N VAL A 272 -24.61 -1.42 -4.90
CA VAL A 272 -25.73 -2.36 -4.82
C VAL A 272 -25.29 -3.83 -4.94
N PRO A 273 -24.48 -4.23 -5.94
CA PRO A 273 -23.97 -5.61 -6.04
C PRO A 273 -23.14 -6.02 -4.82
N ARG A 274 -22.28 -5.13 -4.31
CA ARG A 274 -21.46 -5.40 -3.11
C ARG A 274 -22.32 -5.63 -1.88
N VAL A 275 -23.33 -4.79 -1.64
CA VAL A 275 -24.25 -4.97 -0.51
C VAL A 275 -25.08 -6.25 -0.66
N ARG A 276 -25.47 -6.63 -1.89
CA ARG A 276 -26.13 -7.92 -2.14
C ARG A 276 -25.23 -9.10 -1.79
N GLN A 277 -23.97 -9.07 -2.18
CA GLN A 277 -23.00 -10.09 -1.78
C GLN A 277 -22.88 -10.19 -0.26
N VAL A 278 -22.89 -9.06 0.46
CA VAL A 278 -22.90 -9.03 1.94
C VAL A 278 -24.19 -9.63 2.51
N ILE A 279 -25.34 -9.44 1.87
CA ILE A 279 -26.61 -10.07 2.28
C ILE A 279 -26.51 -11.61 2.14
N GLU A 280 -26.01 -12.10 1.01
CA GLU A 280 -25.91 -13.54 0.76
C GLU A 280 -24.87 -14.21 1.66
N GLN A 281 -23.69 -13.61 1.86
CA GLN A 281 -22.68 -14.16 2.77
C GLN A 281 -23.21 -14.23 4.22
N ALA A 282 -23.95 -13.21 4.66
CA ALA A 282 -24.51 -13.17 6.01
C ALA A 282 -25.63 -14.19 6.19
N ARG A 283 -26.46 -14.38 5.16
CA ARG A 283 -27.51 -15.41 5.13
C ARG A 283 -26.90 -16.80 5.21
N GLY A 284 -25.93 -17.13 4.34
CA GLY A 284 -25.25 -18.41 4.34
C GLY A 284 -24.58 -18.71 5.69
N ARG A 285 -23.83 -17.75 6.23
CA ARG A 285 -23.08 -17.95 7.47
C ARG A 285 -23.93 -18.02 8.73
N VAL A 286 -24.91 -17.13 8.88
CA VAL A 286 -25.68 -17.00 10.14
C VAL A 286 -26.91 -17.88 10.14
N LEU A 287 -27.58 -18.02 8.99
CA LEU A 287 -28.83 -18.77 8.87
C LEU A 287 -28.62 -20.16 8.26
N GLY A 288 -27.66 -20.32 7.35
CA GLY A 288 -27.35 -21.59 6.69
C GLY A 288 -26.28 -22.45 7.39
N GLY A 289 -25.51 -21.88 8.32
CA GLY A 289 -24.44 -22.59 9.03
C GLY A 289 -23.13 -22.76 8.24
N ASP A 290 -23.07 -22.27 7.00
CA ASP A 290 -21.87 -22.35 6.17
C ASP A 290 -20.85 -21.26 6.55
N ILE A 291 -19.78 -21.68 7.23
CA ILE A 291 -18.71 -20.79 7.65
C ILE A 291 -17.69 -20.50 6.53
N HIS A 292 -17.75 -21.22 5.41
CA HIS A 292 -16.80 -21.14 4.32
C HIS A 292 -17.43 -20.52 3.07
N VAL A 293 -17.70 -19.22 3.12
CA VAL A 293 -18.17 -18.47 1.96
C VAL A 293 -16.98 -18.15 1.04
N PRO A 294 -16.89 -18.73 -0.17
CA PRO A 294 -15.86 -18.36 -1.14
C PRO A 294 -16.04 -16.89 -1.53
N GLU A 295 -14.93 -16.20 -1.81
CA GLU A 295 -14.94 -14.78 -2.22
C GLU A 295 -15.63 -13.84 -1.23
N LYS A 296 -15.51 -14.13 0.07
CA LYS A 296 -16.09 -13.33 1.14
C LYS A 296 -15.67 -11.86 1.04
N LEU A 297 -16.65 -10.96 1.06
CA LEU A 297 -16.41 -9.52 1.05
C LEU A 297 -16.12 -9.02 2.46
N LEU A 298 -14.93 -8.47 2.68
CA LEU A 298 -14.47 -7.95 3.98
C LEU A 298 -14.67 -6.45 4.12
N SER A 299 -14.85 -5.73 3.02
CA SER A 299 -15.16 -4.31 3.00
C SER A 299 -15.87 -3.98 1.70
N ILE A 300 -16.97 -3.23 1.79
CA ILE A 300 -17.65 -2.72 0.58
C ILE A 300 -16.84 -1.62 -0.12
N PHE A 301 -15.85 -1.04 0.58
CA PHE A 301 -14.97 0.01 0.05
C PHE A 301 -13.66 -0.55 -0.50
N GLU A 302 -13.15 -1.62 0.09
CA GLU A 302 -11.91 -2.32 -0.28
C GLU A 302 -12.20 -3.79 -0.63
N PRO A 303 -12.90 -4.05 -1.76
CA PRO A 303 -13.41 -5.38 -2.10
C PRO A 303 -12.31 -6.42 -2.35
N SER A 304 -11.09 -5.98 -2.68
CA SER A 304 -9.95 -6.86 -2.91
C SER A 304 -9.24 -7.30 -1.61
N THR A 305 -9.70 -6.86 -0.43
CA THR A 305 -9.07 -7.25 0.84
C THR A 305 -9.18 -8.76 1.07
N GLU A 306 -8.05 -9.43 1.36
CA GLU A 306 -8.00 -10.87 1.62
C GLU A 306 -7.85 -11.17 3.12
N ILE A 307 -8.35 -12.34 3.55
CA ILE A 307 -8.09 -12.90 4.88
C ILE A 307 -6.77 -13.68 4.82
N ILE A 308 -5.76 -13.27 5.58
CA ILE A 308 -4.46 -13.94 5.59
C ILE A 308 -4.13 -14.44 7.00
N ARG A 309 -3.87 -15.74 7.12
CA ARG A 309 -3.40 -16.39 8.34
C ARG A 309 -1.94 -16.84 8.15
N LYS A 310 -1.01 -16.18 8.84
CA LYS A 310 0.44 -16.48 8.81
C LYS A 310 0.96 -17.15 10.09
N GLY A 311 0.08 -17.65 10.97
CA GLY A 311 0.47 -18.39 12.16
C GLY A 311 1.15 -17.56 13.26
N LYS A 312 1.03 -16.23 13.23
CA LYS A 312 1.55 -15.36 14.29
C LYS A 312 0.64 -15.42 15.51
N ALA A 313 1.17 -15.82 16.66
CA ALA A 313 0.41 -15.98 17.91
C ALA A 313 -0.32 -14.70 18.35
N SER A 314 0.31 -13.52 18.21
CA SER A 314 -0.29 -12.24 18.61
C SER A 314 -1.35 -11.70 17.65
N LYS A 315 -1.34 -12.14 16.39
CA LYS A 315 -2.25 -11.68 15.35
C LYS A 315 -2.52 -12.81 14.35
N PRO A 316 -3.43 -13.74 14.69
CA PRO A 316 -3.63 -14.96 13.92
C PRO A 316 -4.25 -14.70 12.54
N THR A 317 -4.97 -13.58 12.38
CA THR A 317 -5.61 -13.18 11.12
C THR A 317 -5.28 -11.71 10.81
N GLU A 318 -4.73 -11.45 9.63
CA GLU A 318 -4.46 -10.13 9.06
C GLU A 318 -5.42 -9.92 7.86
N PHE A 319 -5.88 -8.67 7.65
CA PHE A 319 -6.80 -8.32 6.55
C PHE A 319 -6.12 -7.37 5.58
N GLY A 320 -5.73 -7.85 4.40
CA GLY A 320 -4.93 -7.04 3.49
C GLY A 320 -4.44 -7.79 2.27
N LYS A 321 -3.27 -7.39 1.77
CA LYS A 321 -2.61 -8.00 0.62
C LYS A 321 -1.28 -8.62 1.02
N LEU A 322 -0.94 -9.74 0.38
CA LEU A 322 0.39 -10.34 0.48
C LEU A 322 1.38 -9.50 -0.31
N VAL A 323 2.49 -9.15 0.32
CA VAL A 323 3.60 -8.40 -0.28
C VAL A 323 4.87 -9.23 -0.17
N LYS A 324 5.52 -9.50 -1.30
CA LYS A 324 6.88 -10.07 -1.36
C LYS A 324 7.89 -8.94 -1.32
N ILE A 325 8.91 -9.08 -0.48
CA ILE A 325 10.05 -8.17 -0.42
C ILE A 325 11.32 -8.98 -0.69
N GLN A 326 12.12 -8.50 -1.63
CA GLN A 326 13.43 -9.07 -1.96
C GLN A 326 14.51 -8.09 -1.55
N GLU A 327 15.51 -8.59 -0.83
CA GLU A 327 16.58 -7.76 -0.28
C GLU A 327 17.94 -8.36 -0.59
N ALA A 328 18.88 -7.49 -0.94
CA ALA A 328 20.28 -7.84 -1.17
C ALA A 328 21.19 -7.31 -0.05
N GLU A 329 22.47 -7.09 -0.33
CA GLU A 329 23.40 -6.56 0.66
C GLU A 329 22.99 -5.17 1.16
N ASN A 330 23.48 -4.81 2.36
CA ASN A 330 23.30 -3.48 2.94
C ASN A 330 21.84 -3.03 3.10
N GLN A 331 20.91 -3.97 3.22
CA GLN A 331 19.48 -3.70 3.40
C GLN A 331 18.82 -3.01 2.21
N ILE A 332 19.38 -3.16 1.02
CA ILE A 332 18.77 -2.64 -0.21
C ILE A 332 17.70 -3.61 -0.69
N ILE A 333 16.47 -3.12 -0.75
CA ILE A 333 15.34 -3.85 -1.33
C ILE A 333 15.45 -3.73 -2.84
N THR A 334 15.75 -4.84 -3.51
CA THR A 334 15.98 -4.91 -4.96
C THR A 334 14.69 -5.08 -5.74
N ALA A 335 13.68 -5.70 -5.14
CA ALA A 335 12.36 -5.84 -5.75
C ALA A 335 11.26 -5.98 -4.67
N TYR A 336 10.05 -5.55 -5.02
CA TYR A 336 8.85 -5.77 -4.23
C TYR A 336 7.68 -6.12 -5.13
N GLU A 337 6.70 -6.85 -4.61
CA GLU A 337 5.50 -7.21 -5.36
C GLU A 337 4.29 -7.29 -4.45
N VAL A 338 3.18 -6.68 -4.88
CA VAL A 338 1.88 -6.76 -4.21
C VAL A 338 0.98 -7.66 -5.04
N TYR A 339 0.66 -8.83 -4.49
CA TYR A 339 -0.14 -9.82 -5.23
C TYR A 339 -1.63 -9.46 -5.21
N GLU A 340 -2.27 -9.64 -6.36
CA GLU A 340 -3.72 -9.50 -6.49
C GLU A 340 -4.46 -10.67 -5.86
N LYS A 341 -3.95 -11.89 -6.08
CA LYS A 341 -4.40 -13.13 -5.44
C LYS A 341 -3.20 -13.81 -4.82
N ARG A 342 -3.36 -14.34 -3.60
CA ARG A 342 -2.29 -15.02 -2.87
C ARG A 342 -1.72 -16.24 -3.64
N PRO A 343 -0.45 -16.20 -4.10
CA PRO A 343 0.25 -17.40 -4.55
C PRO A 343 0.74 -18.24 -3.36
N SER A 344 1.11 -19.50 -3.61
CA SER A 344 1.88 -20.27 -2.62
C SER A 344 3.28 -19.67 -2.48
N ASP A 345 3.83 -19.64 -1.26
CA ASP A 345 5.18 -19.08 -1.02
C ASP A 345 6.26 -19.85 -1.83
N SER A 346 6.08 -21.16 -2.04
CA SER A 346 6.96 -21.96 -2.89
C SER A 346 6.98 -21.49 -4.35
N ALA A 347 5.87 -20.99 -4.91
CA ALA A 347 5.86 -20.51 -6.29
C ALA A 347 6.67 -19.21 -6.50
N LEU A 348 7.14 -18.58 -5.43
CA LEU A 348 7.74 -17.24 -5.48
C LEU A 348 9.25 -17.23 -5.66
N LEU A 349 9.95 -18.35 -5.40
CA LEU A 349 11.41 -18.34 -5.34
C LEU A 349 12.05 -18.07 -6.70
N ILE A 350 11.65 -18.81 -7.73
CA ILE A 350 12.25 -18.70 -9.06
C ILE A 350 11.96 -17.33 -9.70
N PRO A 351 10.70 -16.82 -9.68
CA PRO A 351 10.43 -15.45 -10.13
C PRO A 351 11.21 -14.39 -9.35
N ALA A 352 11.55 -14.63 -8.07
CA ALA A 352 12.39 -13.72 -7.31
C ALA A 352 13.85 -13.73 -7.82
N ILE A 353 14.42 -14.89 -8.12
CA ILE A 353 15.77 -14.98 -8.69
C ILE A 353 15.83 -14.27 -10.05
N GLU A 354 14.81 -14.45 -10.89
CA GLU A 354 14.72 -13.79 -12.20
C GLU A 354 14.58 -12.27 -12.07
N ALA A 355 13.75 -11.78 -11.14
CA ALA A 355 13.63 -10.36 -10.87
C ALA A 355 14.94 -9.75 -10.36
N HIS A 356 15.69 -10.48 -9.52
CA HIS A 356 17.00 -10.05 -9.04
C HIS A 356 18.03 -9.97 -10.17
N GLU A 357 18.06 -10.98 -11.04
CA GLU A 357 18.93 -10.99 -12.22
C GLU A 357 18.58 -9.85 -13.18
N ALA A 358 17.31 -9.64 -13.49
CA ALA A 358 16.87 -8.54 -14.34
C ALA A 358 17.21 -7.17 -13.74
N GLN A 359 17.16 -7.03 -12.41
CA GLN A 359 17.41 -5.77 -11.72
C GLN A 359 18.90 -5.43 -11.55
N LEU A 360 19.74 -6.44 -11.33
CA LEU A 360 21.17 -6.25 -10.99
C LEU A 360 22.13 -6.81 -12.04
N GLY A 361 21.63 -7.43 -13.11
CA GLY A 361 22.44 -8.03 -14.18
C GLY A 361 23.27 -9.23 -13.74
N CYS A 362 22.97 -9.84 -12.59
CA CYS A 362 23.70 -11.00 -12.10
C CYS A 362 22.83 -11.94 -11.26
N VAL A 363 23.10 -13.24 -11.34
CA VAL A 363 22.48 -14.26 -10.50
C VAL A 363 23.09 -14.21 -9.09
N PRO A 364 22.28 -14.29 -8.01
CA PRO A 364 22.80 -14.31 -6.64
C PRO A 364 23.60 -15.59 -6.38
N ARG A 365 24.77 -15.46 -5.75
CA ARG A 365 25.58 -16.61 -5.31
C ARG A 365 24.95 -17.34 -4.13
N LEU A 366 24.22 -16.60 -3.28
CA LEU A 366 23.50 -17.13 -2.12
C LEU A 366 22.07 -16.63 -2.13
N VAL A 367 21.11 -17.54 -2.12
CA VAL A 367 19.70 -17.26 -1.90
C VAL A 367 19.29 -17.76 -0.53
N ALA A 368 18.59 -16.94 0.25
CA ALA A 368 18.08 -17.32 1.56
C ALA A 368 16.59 -17.02 1.71
N GLY A 369 15.82 -17.99 2.23
CA GLY A 369 14.37 -17.88 2.38
C GLY A 369 13.86 -18.67 3.59
N ASP A 370 12.61 -18.43 3.95
CA ASP A 370 11.92 -19.23 4.97
C ASP A 370 11.60 -20.64 4.46
N ALA A 371 11.14 -21.52 5.36
CA ALA A 371 10.82 -22.90 4.98
C ALA A 371 9.66 -23.03 3.98
N GLY A 372 8.78 -22.04 3.89
CA GLY A 372 7.64 -22.01 2.98
C GLY A 372 8.03 -21.84 1.50
N PHE A 373 9.20 -21.26 1.22
CA PHE A 373 9.74 -21.17 -0.15
C PHE A 373 10.34 -22.50 -0.67
N TYR A 374 10.50 -23.50 0.18
CA TYR A 374 11.15 -24.75 -0.20
C TYR A 374 10.28 -25.62 -1.11
N SER A 375 10.86 -26.07 -2.22
CA SER A 375 10.48 -27.28 -2.94
C SER A 375 11.71 -27.89 -3.59
N ALA A 376 11.72 -29.20 -3.83
CA ALA A 376 12.85 -29.86 -4.48
C ALA A 376 13.06 -29.34 -5.92
N SER A 377 11.96 -29.05 -6.63
CA SER A 377 12.00 -28.45 -7.97
C SER A 377 12.59 -27.04 -7.94
N ASN A 378 12.24 -26.22 -6.94
CA ASN A 378 12.78 -24.87 -6.79
C ASN A 378 14.28 -24.88 -6.54
N GLU A 379 14.76 -25.78 -5.69
CA GLU A 379 16.19 -25.86 -5.39
C GLU A 379 16.99 -26.30 -6.61
N LYS A 380 16.50 -27.31 -7.34
CA LYS A 380 17.09 -27.73 -8.61
C LYS A 380 17.12 -26.60 -9.63
N ALA A 381 15.98 -25.93 -9.86
CA ALA A 381 15.87 -24.83 -10.80
C ALA A 381 16.73 -23.62 -10.41
N ALA A 382 16.89 -23.33 -9.11
CA ALA A 382 17.79 -22.29 -8.64
C ALA A 382 19.26 -22.61 -8.97
N HIS A 383 19.68 -23.86 -8.80
CA HIS A 383 21.02 -24.31 -9.18
C HIS A 383 21.24 -24.30 -10.70
N GLU A 384 20.24 -24.73 -11.48
CA GLU A 384 20.27 -24.67 -12.96
C GLU A 384 20.40 -23.22 -13.46
N LYS A 385 19.81 -22.24 -12.76
CA LYS A 385 20.01 -20.81 -13.01
C LYS A 385 21.38 -20.26 -12.56
N GLY A 386 22.22 -21.07 -11.91
CA GLY A 386 23.57 -20.68 -11.50
C GLY A 386 23.70 -20.20 -10.04
N VAL A 387 22.67 -20.34 -9.21
CA VAL A 387 22.77 -20.07 -7.77
C VAL A 387 23.69 -21.10 -7.12
N LYS A 388 24.80 -20.66 -6.53
CA LYS A 388 25.78 -21.57 -5.90
C LYS A 388 25.29 -22.15 -4.58
N ARG A 389 24.51 -21.40 -3.82
CA ARG A 389 24.07 -21.76 -2.46
C ARG A 389 22.62 -21.40 -2.24
N VAL A 390 21.78 -22.41 -1.97
CA VAL A 390 20.37 -22.23 -1.62
C VAL A 390 20.19 -22.53 -0.13
N SER A 391 20.01 -21.48 0.66
CA SER A 391 19.77 -21.56 2.10
C SER A 391 18.27 -21.47 2.37
N ILE A 392 17.54 -22.55 2.12
CA ILE A 392 16.09 -22.65 2.40
C ILE A 392 15.84 -23.95 3.15
N PRO A 393 15.37 -23.89 4.41
CA PRO A 393 15.26 -25.07 5.24
C PRO A 393 14.05 -25.92 4.86
N ASN A 394 14.23 -27.24 4.84
CA ASN A 394 13.11 -28.18 4.81
C ASN A 394 12.96 -28.77 6.21
N ARG A 395 11.97 -28.27 6.97
CA ARG A 395 11.72 -28.69 8.35
C ARG A 395 11.13 -30.09 8.47
N ASN A 396 10.56 -30.65 7.40
CA ASN A 396 9.86 -31.93 7.40
C ASN A 396 10.67 -33.04 6.71
N THR A 397 11.95 -32.80 6.40
CA THR A 397 12.77 -33.79 5.69
C THR A 397 13.15 -34.96 6.58
N LYS A 398 12.96 -36.18 6.06
CA LYS A 398 13.49 -37.41 6.67
C LYS A 398 14.92 -37.75 6.18
N SER A 399 15.37 -37.14 5.08
CA SER A 399 16.69 -37.41 4.47
C SER A 399 17.83 -36.93 5.37
N ASP A 400 18.74 -37.84 5.71
CA ASP A 400 19.92 -37.53 6.52
C ASP A 400 20.96 -36.69 5.77
N GLU A 401 21.05 -36.86 4.45
CA GLU A 401 21.86 -36.01 3.58
C GLU A 401 21.42 -34.55 3.69
N ARG A 402 20.10 -34.29 3.59
CA ARG A 402 19.54 -32.94 3.73
C ARG A 402 19.79 -32.37 5.14
N LYS A 403 19.69 -33.19 6.18
CA LYS A 403 20.03 -32.76 7.55
C LYS A 403 21.51 -32.40 7.67
N ARG A 404 22.43 -33.15 7.04
CA ARG A 404 23.86 -32.83 7.00
C ARG A 404 24.12 -31.54 6.23
N GLU A 405 23.47 -31.32 5.09
CA GLU A 405 23.59 -30.10 4.30
C GLU A 405 23.17 -28.85 5.11
N GLN A 406 21.99 -28.92 5.75
CA GLN A 406 21.46 -27.82 6.56
C GLN A 406 22.31 -27.51 7.81
N LYS A 407 23.16 -28.46 8.26
CA LYS A 407 24.10 -28.28 9.36
C LYS A 407 25.42 -27.62 8.92
N LYS A 408 25.72 -27.55 7.62
CA LYS A 408 26.96 -26.95 7.12
C LYS A 408 27.08 -25.47 7.55
N PRO A 409 28.30 -24.96 7.83
CA PRO A 409 28.50 -23.58 8.27
C PRO A 409 27.93 -22.54 7.29
N TRP A 410 28.07 -22.76 5.99
CA TRP A 410 27.56 -21.83 4.97
C TRP A 410 26.02 -21.71 5.01
N PHE A 411 25.32 -22.82 5.26
CA PHE A 411 23.85 -22.85 5.31
C PHE A 411 23.36 -22.11 6.55
N ARG A 412 23.98 -22.39 7.71
CA ARG A 412 23.70 -21.69 8.96
C ARG A 412 23.97 -20.19 8.86
N ASN A 413 25.06 -19.79 8.21
CA ASN A 413 25.37 -18.38 7.96
C ASN A 413 24.38 -17.73 6.99
N GLY A 414 23.88 -18.47 6.00
CA GLY A 414 22.78 -18.04 5.14
C GLY A 414 21.50 -17.77 5.94
N GLN A 415 21.13 -18.69 6.84
CA GLN A 415 19.96 -18.52 7.71
C GLN A 415 20.14 -17.41 8.76
N LYS A 416 21.34 -17.25 9.34
CA LYS A 416 21.66 -16.10 10.23
C LYS A 416 21.54 -14.76 9.51
N TRP A 417 21.84 -14.72 8.21
CA TRP A 417 21.63 -13.51 7.43
C TRP A 417 20.17 -13.34 7.04
N ARG A 418 19.44 -14.43 6.77
CA ARG A 418 18.00 -14.39 6.53
C ARG A 418 17.25 -13.75 7.70
N THR A 419 17.55 -14.11 8.95
CA THR A 419 16.82 -13.60 10.13
C THR A 419 16.82 -12.06 10.23
N GLY A 420 17.78 -11.36 9.62
CA GLY A 420 17.73 -9.91 9.52
C GLY A 420 16.50 -9.36 8.75
N CYS A 421 15.84 -10.17 7.91
CA CYS A 421 14.63 -9.78 7.18
C CYS A 421 13.46 -9.52 8.14
N GLU A 422 13.42 -10.18 9.30
CA GLU A 422 12.37 -9.99 10.29
C GLU A 422 12.48 -8.59 10.93
N GLY A 423 13.71 -8.18 11.26
CA GLY A 423 14.01 -6.82 11.69
C GLY A 423 13.68 -5.80 10.60
N ARG A 424 14.02 -6.11 9.34
CA ARG A 424 13.73 -5.26 8.17
C ARG A 424 12.24 -5.03 7.97
N ILE A 425 11.44 -6.10 7.96
CA ILE A 425 9.97 -6.00 7.83
C ILE A 425 9.39 -5.23 9.00
N SER A 426 9.91 -5.42 10.22
CA SER A 426 9.52 -4.62 11.38
C SER A 426 9.75 -3.12 11.16
N VAL A 427 10.90 -2.74 10.59
CA VAL A 427 11.19 -1.34 10.22
C VAL A 427 10.26 -0.85 9.12
N LEU A 428 10.07 -1.58 8.02
CA LEU A 428 9.12 -1.23 6.96
C LEU A 428 7.71 -0.96 7.54
N LYS A 429 7.27 -1.84 8.45
CA LYS A 429 5.97 -1.74 9.09
C LYS A 429 5.85 -0.51 9.99
N ARG A 430 6.79 -0.33 10.91
CA ARG A 430 6.74 0.71 11.97
C ARG A 430 7.12 2.10 11.45
N ARG A 431 8.20 2.18 10.67
CA ARG A 431 8.77 3.45 10.20
C ARG A 431 8.17 3.93 8.89
N HIS A 432 7.85 3.02 7.96
CA HIS A 432 7.45 3.38 6.59
C HIS A 432 5.98 3.11 6.28
N GLY A 433 5.19 2.74 7.29
CA GLY A 433 3.74 2.63 7.18
C GLY A 433 3.25 1.33 6.54
N LEU A 434 4.07 0.28 6.40
CA LEU A 434 3.61 -1.03 5.88
C LEU A 434 2.75 -1.82 6.87
N ASN A 435 2.46 -1.29 8.05
CA ASN A 435 1.44 -1.87 8.92
C ASN A 435 0.04 -1.81 8.30
N ARG A 436 -0.28 -0.69 7.64
CA ARG A 436 -1.61 -0.42 7.10
C ARG A 436 -1.53 0.61 5.97
N CYS A 437 -1.99 0.23 4.79
CA CYS A 437 -2.10 1.11 3.64
C CYS A 437 -3.30 2.04 3.79
N ARG A 438 -3.06 3.37 3.73
CA ARG A 438 -4.13 4.39 3.78
C ARG A 438 -4.70 4.72 2.41
N ASP A 439 -3.98 4.38 1.35
CA ASP A 439 -4.42 4.56 -0.03
C ASP A 439 -5.47 3.51 -0.39
N ARG A 440 -6.45 3.91 -1.21
CA ARG A 440 -7.58 3.06 -1.59
C ARG A 440 -7.28 2.22 -2.83
N GLY A 441 -7.81 0.99 -2.85
CA GLY A 441 -7.74 0.07 -3.98
C GLY A 441 -6.34 -0.46 -4.29
N ASP A 442 -6.26 -1.42 -5.22
CA ASP A 442 -5.02 -2.16 -5.49
C ASP A 442 -3.90 -1.28 -6.06
N ARG A 443 -4.26 -0.31 -6.91
CA ARG A 443 -3.30 0.71 -7.39
C ARG A 443 -2.75 1.55 -6.24
N GLY A 444 -3.61 1.91 -5.28
CA GLY A 444 -3.21 2.62 -4.06
C GLY A 444 -2.25 1.78 -3.20
N MET A 445 -2.57 0.49 -3.00
CA MET A 445 -1.71 -0.45 -2.28
C MET A 445 -0.32 -0.57 -2.91
N ARG A 446 -0.25 -0.76 -4.23
CA ARG A 446 1.03 -0.86 -4.96
C ARG A 446 1.88 0.41 -4.81
N ARG A 447 1.27 1.58 -4.96
CA ARG A 447 1.94 2.87 -4.75
C ARG A 447 2.43 3.04 -3.31
N TRP A 448 1.59 2.73 -2.32
CA TRP A 448 1.93 2.84 -0.90
C TRP A 448 3.15 1.97 -0.53
N VAL A 449 3.15 0.72 -1.01
CA VAL A 449 4.26 -0.20 -0.80
C VAL A 449 5.53 0.30 -1.49
N GLY A 450 5.43 0.73 -2.75
CA GLY A 450 6.58 1.22 -3.50
C GLY A 450 7.24 2.44 -2.86
N PHE A 451 6.46 3.45 -2.45
CA PHE A 451 7.02 4.61 -1.74
C PHE A 451 7.68 4.24 -0.41
N ALA A 452 7.08 3.31 0.35
CA ALA A 452 7.67 2.84 1.60
C ALA A 452 9.01 2.12 1.37
N VAL A 453 9.11 1.32 0.30
CA VAL A 453 10.34 0.64 -0.09
C VAL A 453 11.41 1.64 -0.55
N ILE A 454 11.05 2.60 -1.41
CA ILE A 454 11.99 3.63 -1.87
C ILE A 454 12.49 4.49 -0.71
N ALA A 455 11.57 4.92 0.17
CA ALA A 455 11.90 5.69 1.37
C ALA A 455 12.94 4.98 2.24
N ASP A 456 12.80 3.67 2.40
CA ASP A 456 13.79 2.89 3.14
C ASP A 456 15.12 2.75 2.41
N ASN A 457 15.08 2.42 1.12
CA ASN A 457 16.29 2.29 0.31
C ASN A 457 17.11 3.57 0.37
N LEU A 458 16.49 4.75 0.30
CA LEU A 458 17.19 6.03 0.41
C LEU A 458 17.93 6.20 1.75
N ILE A 459 17.30 5.81 2.87
CA ILE A 459 17.95 5.85 4.18
C ILE A 459 19.15 4.90 4.21
N ASN A 460 19.00 3.67 3.70
CA ASN A 460 20.07 2.66 3.76
C ASN A 460 21.22 2.98 2.79
N ILE A 461 20.91 3.47 1.58
CA ILE A 461 21.90 4.02 0.65
C ILE A 461 22.65 5.17 1.33
N GLY A 462 21.92 6.11 1.91
CA GLY A 462 22.49 7.25 2.64
C GLY A 462 23.47 6.81 3.72
N ARG A 463 23.04 5.91 4.61
CA ARG A 463 23.88 5.37 5.70
C ARG A 463 25.15 4.69 5.20
N VAL A 464 25.08 3.92 4.12
CA VAL A 464 26.24 3.22 3.56
C VAL A 464 27.22 4.23 2.96
N LEU A 465 26.72 5.22 2.21
CA LEU A 465 27.56 6.25 1.61
C LEU A 465 28.25 7.10 2.68
N THR A 466 27.55 7.48 3.75
CA THR A 466 28.14 8.23 4.87
C THR A 466 29.22 7.41 5.60
N ARG A 467 29.03 6.11 5.76
CA ARG A 467 30.06 5.24 6.34
C ARG A 467 31.30 5.11 5.44
N LYS A 468 31.12 5.12 4.12
CA LYS A 468 32.24 5.10 3.16
C LYS A 468 33.01 6.41 3.12
N SER A 469 32.37 7.54 3.41
CA SER A 469 33.00 8.86 3.36
C SER A 469 33.71 9.28 4.66
N LYS A 470 33.43 8.62 5.80
CA LYS A 470 34.18 8.87 7.04
C LYS A 470 35.59 8.26 6.92
N PRO A 471 36.67 9.02 7.15
CA PRO A 471 38.02 8.47 7.15
C PRO A 471 38.13 7.38 8.22
N ILE A 472 38.79 6.26 7.86
CA ILE A 472 39.16 5.22 8.82
C ILE A 472 40.24 5.85 9.71
N ILE A 473 39.88 6.26 10.93
CA ILE A 473 40.88 6.58 11.94
C ILE A 473 41.49 5.23 12.34
N PRO A 474 42.78 4.97 12.07
CA PRO A 474 43.41 3.76 12.57
C PRO A 474 43.30 3.78 14.09
N ALA A 475 42.79 2.69 14.67
CA ALA A 475 42.82 2.51 16.12
C ALA A 475 44.28 2.65 16.56
N THR A 476 44.57 3.72 17.32
CA THR A 476 45.83 3.86 18.04
C THR A 476 45.97 2.62 18.92
N VAL A 477 47.02 1.86 18.63
CA VAL A 477 47.45 0.63 19.33
C VAL A 477 47.83 0.95 20.76
#